data_AF-A0A9P6IQJ9-F1
#
_entry.id   AF-A0A9P6IQJ9-F1
#
_cell.length_a   1.000
_cell.length_b   1.000
_cell.length_c   1.000
_cell.angle_alpha   90.00
_cell.angle_beta   90.00
_cell.angle_gamma   90.00
#
_symmetry.space_group_name_H-M   'P 1'
#
loop_
_entity.id
_entity.type
_entity.pdbx_description
1 polymer ?
#
loop_
_entity_poly.entity_id
_entity_poly.type
_entity_poly.pdbx_seq_one_letter_code
_entity_poly.pdbx_strand_id
1 'polypeptide(L)'
;PALPHLSKLTLGADVIELRVDLLKIPENSGISFRDHVAQQVSLLRRHSELPILYTVRSVSQGGQWPDKDIQSMVSLLEDGLEWGVEYLDVEIGLPRNKIDKVLARRGNTLIVASWHDCHGNVAWSSEAMEAQYRLANSISPDVIKLIGTAKSLKDNFECSDFAARHTANGGHLPLIAMNMGAQGQLSRILNNYLTPAAPGQLSVRDILVARHIAGLLPTKQFYLFGTPISQSLSPLMHNTSFQSLGLPYHYSFHETATVDESVVAKMRAPDFGGASVTIPYKIEIMSKLDEVTEEAKAIGAVNTV
;
A
#
# COMPACT_ATOMS: atom_id res chain seq x y z
N PRO A 1 11.50 20.28 1.95
CA PRO A 1 11.73 19.12 2.86
C PRO A 1 10.41 18.43 3.25
N ALA A 2 10.31 17.11 3.10
CA ALA A 2 9.06 16.36 3.35
C ALA A 2 8.84 16.01 4.84
N LEU A 3 9.91 15.95 5.65
CA LEU A 3 9.87 15.44 7.02
C LEU A 3 8.81 16.13 7.94
N PRO A 4 8.66 17.46 7.95
CA PRO A 4 7.64 18.11 8.79
C PRO A 4 6.19 17.75 8.41
N HIS A 5 5.98 17.15 7.24
CA HIS A 5 4.69 16.77 6.71
C HIS A 5 4.50 15.25 6.61
N LEU A 6 5.45 14.45 7.13
CA LEU A 6 5.48 13.00 6.93
C LEU A 6 4.18 12.34 7.41
N SER A 7 3.71 12.67 8.61
CA SER A 7 2.45 12.12 9.16
C SER A 7 1.22 12.39 8.27
N LYS A 8 1.19 13.53 7.58
CA LYS A 8 0.12 13.87 6.64
C LYS A 8 0.29 13.13 5.30
N LEU A 9 1.53 12.98 4.83
CA LEU A 9 1.85 12.30 3.57
C LEU A 9 1.64 10.79 3.65
N THR A 10 1.79 10.20 4.83
CA THR A 10 1.66 8.76 5.06
C THR A 10 0.28 8.35 5.56
N LEU A 11 -0.68 9.28 5.64
CA LEU A 11 -2.01 8.99 6.16
C LEU A 11 -2.72 7.97 5.25
N GLY A 12 -3.01 6.79 5.81
CA GLY A 12 -3.63 5.67 5.09
C GLY A 12 -2.71 4.93 4.12
N ALA A 13 -1.39 5.15 4.21
CA ALA A 13 -0.40 4.41 3.43
C ALA A 13 0.15 3.23 4.23
N ASP A 14 0.39 2.11 3.56
CA ASP A 14 0.99 0.91 4.15
C ASP A 14 2.52 0.86 4.01
N VAL A 15 3.08 1.60 3.05
CA VAL A 15 4.51 1.60 2.69
C VAL A 15 4.94 2.99 2.24
N ILE A 16 6.17 3.38 2.54
CA ILE A 16 6.79 4.63 2.06
C ILE A 16 7.77 4.30 0.93
N GLU A 17 7.52 4.79 -0.28
CA GLU A 17 8.50 4.69 -1.37
C GLU A 17 9.55 5.80 -1.26
N LEU A 18 10.81 5.43 -1.01
CA LEU A 18 11.96 6.32 -1.12
C LEU A 18 12.48 6.29 -2.56
N ARG A 19 12.17 7.34 -3.31
CA ARG A 19 12.71 7.58 -4.65
C ARG A 19 14.11 8.19 -4.58
N VAL A 20 15.11 7.32 -4.55
CA VAL A 20 16.53 7.69 -4.43
C VAL A 20 16.98 8.56 -5.60
N ASP A 21 16.50 8.26 -6.80
CA ASP A 21 16.81 9.02 -8.00
C ASP A 21 16.32 10.49 -7.95
N LEU A 22 15.36 10.80 -7.08
CA LEU A 22 14.84 12.15 -6.89
C LEU A 22 15.51 12.91 -5.74
N LEU A 23 16.42 12.27 -5.01
CA LEU A 23 17.13 12.91 -3.90
C LEU A 23 18.14 13.95 -4.44
N LYS A 24 18.21 15.08 -3.75
CA LYS A 24 19.16 16.16 -4.04
C LYS A 24 20.06 16.35 -2.84
N ILE A 25 21.37 16.26 -3.06
CA ILE A 25 22.35 16.58 -2.03
C ILE A 25 22.27 18.09 -1.75
N PRO A 26 22.21 18.52 -0.48
CA PRO A 26 22.35 19.92 -0.14
C PRO A 26 23.70 20.47 -0.62
N GLU A 27 23.68 21.62 -1.26
CA GLU A 27 24.90 22.31 -1.71
C GLU A 27 25.86 22.53 -0.54
N ASN A 28 27.17 22.34 -0.77
CA ASN A 28 28.23 22.55 0.22
C ASN A 28 28.15 21.68 1.49
N SER A 29 27.42 20.57 1.46
CA SER A 29 27.31 19.65 2.61
C SER A 29 28.58 18.82 2.88
N GLY A 30 29.44 18.63 1.87
CA GLY A 30 30.66 17.81 2.00
C GLY A 30 30.42 16.30 2.19
N ILE A 31 29.16 15.85 2.14
CA ILE A 31 28.79 14.43 2.27
C ILE A 31 28.71 13.77 0.89
N SER A 32 29.05 12.48 0.83
CA SER A 32 28.85 11.70 -0.39
C SER A 32 27.36 11.50 -0.66
N PHE A 33 26.98 11.22 -1.92
CA PHE A 33 25.58 10.89 -2.25
C PHE A 33 25.12 9.67 -1.45
N ARG A 34 25.94 8.62 -1.37
CA ARG A 34 25.65 7.41 -0.60
C ARG A 34 25.35 7.72 0.87
N ASP A 35 26.19 8.51 1.52
CA ASP A 35 25.97 8.89 2.92
C ASP A 35 24.70 9.72 3.09
N HIS A 36 24.39 10.58 2.12
CA HIS A 36 23.14 11.32 2.11
C HIS A 36 21.92 10.39 2.01
N VAL A 37 21.95 9.37 1.14
CA VAL A 37 20.87 8.37 1.04
C VAL A 37 20.74 7.58 2.35
N ALA A 38 21.85 7.14 2.95
CA ALA A 38 21.85 6.47 4.24
C ALA A 38 21.17 7.32 5.33
N GLN A 39 21.48 8.62 5.36
CA GLN A 39 20.83 9.57 6.24
C GLN A 39 19.33 9.64 5.98
N GLN A 40 18.88 9.69 4.72
CA GLN A 40 17.44 9.71 4.40
C GLN A 40 16.72 8.44 4.86
N VAL A 41 17.30 7.25 4.64
CA VAL A 41 16.74 5.99 5.13
C VAL A 41 16.62 6.01 6.65
N SER A 42 17.68 6.42 7.35
CA SER A 42 17.67 6.50 8.82
C SER A 42 16.66 7.53 9.36
N LEU A 43 16.47 8.65 8.66
CA LEU A 43 15.47 9.65 9.02
C LEU A 43 14.05 9.11 8.86
N LEU A 44 13.75 8.40 7.76
CA LEU A 44 12.44 7.77 7.57
C LEU A 44 12.14 6.77 8.68
N ARG A 45 13.09 5.87 8.99
CA ARG A 45 12.95 4.88 10.07
C ARG A 45 12.75 5.49 11.46
N ARG A 46 13.35 6.65 11.72
CA ARG A 46 13.20 7.35 13.00
C ARG A 46 11.85 8.05 13.17
N HIS A 47 11.14 8.34 12.07
CA HIS A 47 9.93 9.15 12.08
C HIS A 47 8.70 8.40 11.54
N SER A 48 8.85 7.15 11.12
CA SER A 48 7.76 6.30 10.67
C SER A 48 8.06 4.83 10.97
N GLU A 49 7.03 4.11 11.37
CA GLU A 49 7.05 2.65 11.54
C GLU A 49 6.68 1.93 10.24
N LEU A 50 6.32 2.66 9.18
CA LEU A 50 5.96 2.07 7.90
C LEU A 50 7.19 1.45 7.21
N PRO A 51 7.02 0.27 6.57
CA PRO A 51 8.01 -0.31 5.68
C PRO A 51 8.50 0.67 4.60
N ILE A 52 9.77 0.57 4.23
CA ILE A 52 10.38 1.36 3.17
C ILE A 52 10.46 0.53 1.89
N LEU A 53 9.90 1.06 0.81
CA LEU A 53 10.17 0.63 -0.57
C LEU A 53 11.27 1.50 -1.15
N TYR A 54 12.46 0.92 -1.29
CA TYR A 54 13.64 1.61 -1.81
C TYR A 54 13.70 1.47 -3.34
N THR A 55 13.66 2.60 -4.04
CA THR A 55 13.57 2.63 -5.50
C THR A 55 14.63 3.55 -6.10
N VAL A 56 15.45 3.02 -7.01
CA VAL A 56 16.33 3.79 -7.90
C VAL A 56 15.79 3.67 -9.32
N ARG A 57 15.03 4.69 -9.79
CA ARG A 57 14.35 4.63 -11.10
C ARG A 57 15.20 5.24 -12.21
N SER A 58 15.40 4.50 -13.29
CA SER A 58 16.12 4.96 -14.49
C SER A 58 15.31 5.98 -15.32
N VAL A 59 15.99 6.80 -16.13
CA VAL A 59 15.34 7.79 -17.01
C VAL A 59 14.40 7.13 -18.01
N SER A 60 14.81 6.03 -18.63
CA SER A 60 13.97 5.28 -19.58
C SER A 60 12.70 4.71 -18.96
N GLN A 61 12.69 4.51 -17.64
CA GLN A 61 11.52 4.06 -16.87
C GLN A 61 10.82 5.19 -16.09
N GLY A 62 11.10 6.46 -16.42
CA GLY A 62 10.38 7.62 -15.86
C GLY A 62 10.94 8.15 -14.54
N GLY A 63 12.20 7.85 -14.24
CA GLY A 63 12.96 8.42 -13.12
C GLY A 63 13.99 9.46 -13.57
N GLN A 64 14.98 9.69 -12.71
CA GLN A 64 16.08 10.62 -12.98
C GLN A 64 17.46 9.95 -12.97
N TRP A 65 17.55 8.65 -12.69
CA TRP A 65 18.84 7.96 -12.69
C TRP A 65 19.33 7.69 -14.13
N PRO A 66 20.57 8.04 -14.50
CA PRO A 66 21.06 7.84 -15.87
C PRO A 66 21.09 6.36 -16.27
N ASP A 67 20.46 6.00 -17.39
CA ASP A 67 20.36 4.60 -17.86
C ASP A 67 21.74 3.93 -18.07
N LYS A 68 22.75 4.73 -18.41
CA LYS A 68 24.12 4.25 -18.66
C LYS A 68 24.90 3.98 -17.38
N ASP A 69 24.50 4.57 -16.25
CA ASP A 69 25.21 4.43 -14.97
C ASP A 69 24.67 3.24 -14.15
N ILE A 70 24.71 2.06 -14.78
CA ILE A 70 24.25 0.80 -14.21
C ILE A 70 25.08 0.42 -12.99
N GLN A 71 26.39 0.68 -13.01
CA GLN A 71 27.28 0.26 -11.93
C GLN A 71 26.96 1.00 -10.62
N SER A 72 26.75 2.31 -10.69
CA SER A 72 26.39 3.10 -9.51
C SER A 72 24.96 2.80 -9.05
N MET A 73 24.01 2.55 -9.97
CA MET A 73 22.68 2.06 -9.62
C MET A 73 22.74 0.76 -8.82
N VAL A 74 23.49 -0.23 -9.31
CA VAL A 74 23.64 -1.53 -8.62
C VAL A 74 24.29 -1.36 -7.26
N SER A 75 25.28 -0.48 -7.12
CA SER A 75 25.87 -0.15 -5.81
C SER A 75 24.82 0.40 -4.84
N LEU A 76 23.96 1.31 -5.30
CA LEU A 76 22.88 1.87 -4.46
C LEU A 76 21.81 0.84 -4.09
N LEU A 77 21.54 -0.13 -4.96
CA LEU A 77 20.63 -1.24 -4.66
C LEU A 77 21.25 -2.16 -3.59
N GLU A 78 22.53 -2.50 -3.72
CA GLU A 78 23.27 -3.25 -2.69
C GLU A 78 23.31 -2.50 -1.35
N ASP A 79 23.48 -1.17 -1.37
CA ASP A 79 23.43 -0.33 -0.17
C ASP A 79 22.04 -0.36 0.50
N GLY A 80 20.95 -0.33 -0.29
CA GLY A 80 19.59 -0.47 0.23
C GLY A 80 19.39 -1.79 1.00
N LEU A 81 19.95 -2.89 0.49
CA LEU A 81 19.95 -4.18 1.18
C LEU A 81 20.76 -4.15 2.48
N GLU A 82 21.94 -3.52 2.47
CA GLU A 82 22.78 -3.37 3.67
C GLU A 82 22.10 -2.54 4.75
N TRP A 83 21.28 -1.56 4.37
CA TRP A 83 20.47 -0.76 5.30
C TRP A 83 19.15 -1.43 5.70
N GLY A 84 18.91 -2.66 5.24
CA GLY A 84 17.82 -3.53 5.68
C GLY A 84 16.44 -3.02 5.31
N VAL A 85 16.27 -2.37 4.15
CA VAL A 85 14.94 -1.93 3.67
C VAL A 85 13.99 -3.12 3.50
N GLU A 86 12.71 -2.93 3.80
CA GLU A 86 11.72 -4.01 3.74
C GLU A 86 11.43 -4.42 2.30
N TYR A 87 11.36 -3.46 1.38
CA TYR A 87 11.17 -3.71 -0.05
C TYR A 87 12.26 -3.02 -0.89
N LEU A 88 12.75 -3.71 -1.92
CA LEU A 88 13.68 -3.17 -2.90
C LEU A 88 13.09 -3.30 -4.31
N ASP A 89 12.96 -2.17 -5.02
CA ASP A 89 12.52 -2.13 -6.41
C ASP A 89 13.72 -2.38 -7.35
N VAL A 90 13.65 -3.48 -8.11
CA VAL A 90 14.69 -3.91 -9.05
C VAL A 90 14.11 -3.92 -10.46
N GLU A 91 14.66 -3.06 -11.32
CA GLU A 91 14.27 -2.98 -12.72
C GLU A 91 14.68 -4.25 -13.48
N ILE A 92 13.71 -4.94 -14.10
CA ILE A 92 13.96 -6.17 -14.87
C ILE A 92 14.74 -5.91 -16.17
N GLY A 93 14.86 -4.64 -16.58
CA GLY A 93 15.67 -4.21 -17.72
C GLY A 93 17.17 -4.21 -17.44
N LEU A 94 17.59 -4.37 -16.17
CA LEU A 94 19.00 -4.51 -15.82
C LEU A 94 19.60 -5.80 -16.39
N PRO A 95 20.90 -5.82 -16.73
CA PRO A 95 21.57 -7.06 -17.14
C PRO A 95 21.43 -8.16 -16.09
N ARG A 96 21.13 -9.40 -16.51
CA ARG A 96 20.83 -10.51 -15.61
C ARG A 96 21.90 -10.75 -14.55
N ASN A 97 23.18 -10.67 -14.93
CA ASN A 97 24.31 -10.81 -14.00
C ASN A 97 24.35 -9.72 -12.91
N LYS A 98 23.81 -8.53 -13.17
CA LYS A 98 23.69 -7.46 -12.19
C LYS A 98 22.52 -7.70 -11.24
N ILE A 99 21.38 -8.15 -11.77
CA ILE A 99 20.23 -8.56 -10.96
C ILE A 99 20.64 -9.69 -10.02
N ASP A 100 21.23 -10.76 -10.54
CA ASP A 100 21.66 -11.92 -9.75
C ASP A 100 22.66 -11.51 -8.64
N LYS A 101 23.54 -10.54 -8.93
CA LYS A 101 24.46 -9.97 -7.92
C LYS A 101 23.71 -9.33 -6.76
N VAL A 102 22.68 -8.51 -7.03
CA VAL A 102 21.86 -7.88 -5.99
C VAL A 102 21.07 -8.93 -5.22
N LEU A 103 20.41 -9.85 -5.92
CA LEU A 103 19.57 -10.90 -5.32
C LEU A 103 20.37 -11.86 -4.43
N ALA A 104 21.63 -12.13 -4.74
CA ALA A 104 22.50 -12.96 -3.90
C ALA A 104 22.70 -12.39 -2.48
N ARG A 105 22.43 -11.10 -2.28
CA ARG A 105 22.61 -10.38 -1.00
C ARG A 105 21.28 -9.94 -0.36
N ARG A 106 20.14 -10.37 -0.90
CA ARG A 106 18.81 -9.83 -0.51
C ARG A 106 18.43 -10.03 0.95
N GLY A 107 18.94 -11.08 1.61
CA GLY A 107 18.55 -11.43 2.98
C GLY A 107 17.02 -11.54 3.11
N ASN A 108 16.44 -10.81 4.07
CA ASN A 108 15.00 -10.76 4.32
C ASN A 108 14.27 -9.67 3.52
N THR A 109 14.99 -8.86 2.72
CA THR A 109 14.34 -7.83 1.89
C THR A 109 13.49 -8.49 0.81
N LEU A 110 12.27 -7.98 0.66
CA LEU A 110 11.33 -8.38 -0.38
C LEU A 110 11.66 -7.63 -1.67
N ILE A 111 11.69 -8.36 -2.78
CA ILE A 111 12.09 -7.86 -4.09
C ILE A 111 10.85 -7.55 -4.90
N VAL A 112 10.78 -6.31 -5.38
CA VAL A 112 9.78 -5.84 -6.33
C VAL A 112 10.41 -5.80 -7.72
N ALA A 113 10.09 -6.78 -8.57
CA ALA A 113 10.54 -6.81 -9.96
C ALA A 113 9.73 -5.80 -10.79
N SER A 114 10.36 -4.72 -11.25
CA SER A 114 9.65 -3.62 -11.89
C SER A 114 9.97 -3.40 -13.36
N TRP A 115 8.96 -2.95 -14.11
CA TRP A 115 9.10 -2.48 -15.48
C TRP A 115 8.06 -1.43 -15.83
N HIS A 116 8.47 -0.41 -16.58
CA HIS A 116 7.63 0.72 -16.98
C HIS A 116 7.68 0.93 -18.50
N ASP A 117 6.52 0.97 -19.14
CA ASP A 117 6.33 1.43 -20.51
C ASP A 117 5.91 2.90 -20.52
N CYS A 118 6.89 3.80 -20.39
CA CYS A 118 6.62 5.25 -20.36
C CYS A 118 6.10 5.82 -21.68
N HIS A 119 6.20 5.07 -22.78
CA HIS A 119 5.76 5.51 -24.11
C HIS A 119 4.40 4.91 -24.53
N GLY A 120 3.90 3.91 -23.80
CA GLY A 120 2.64 3.23 -24.09
C GLY A 120 2.70 2.45 -25.40
N ASN A 121 3.84 1.84 -25.69
CA ASN A 121 4.07 1.05 -26.90
C ASN A 121 3.64 -0.41 -26.74
N VAL A 122 3.40 -0.87 -25.51
CA VAL A 122 3.06 -2.25 -25.18
C VAL A 122 1.64 -2.34 -24.64
N ALA A 123 0.75 -2.96 -25.42
CA ALA A 123 -0.60 -3.23 -24.97
C ALA A 123 -0.62 -4.36 -23.93
N TRP A 124 -1.50 -4.26 -22.93
CA TRP A 124 -1.64 -5.27 -21.87
C TRP A 124 -2.03 -6.65 -22.39
N SER A 125 -2.81 -6.70 -23.46
CA SER A 125 -3.22 -7.93 -24.15
C SER A 125 -2.15 -8.55 -25.05
N SER A 126 -0.98 -7.90 -25.19
CA SER A 126 0.06 -8.34 -26.13
C SER A 126 1.02 -9.38 -25.54
N GLU A 127 1.60 -10.19 -26.43
CA GLU A 127 2.69 -11.11 -26.07
C GLU A 127 3.91 -10.39 -25.52
N ALA A 128 4.12 -9.12 -25.89
CA ALA A 128 5.19 -8.31 -25.34
C ALA A 128 5.00 -8.05 -23.84
N MET A 129 3.77 -7.78 -23.37
CA MET A 129 3.49 -7.63 -21.95
C MET A 129 3.65 -8.97 -21.20
N GLU A 130 3.18 -10.07 -21.80
CA GLU A 130 3.37 -11.42 -21.26
C GLU A 130 4.87 -11.77 -21.13
N ALA A 131 5.68 -11.36 -22.11
CA ALA A 131 7.13 -11.52 -22.05
C ALA A 131 7.76 -10.73 -20.89
N GLN A 132 7.31 -9.51 -20.61
CA GLN A 132 7.78 -8.74 -19.43
C GLN A 132 7.40 -9.42 -18.13
N TYR A 133 6.18 -9.95 -18.03
CA TYR A 133 5.76 -10.70 -16.85
C TYR A 133 6.61 -11.96 -16.64
N ARG A 134 6.85 -12.75 -17.69
CA ARG A 134 7.72 -13.94 -17.60
C ARG A 134 9.15 -13.57 -17.25
N LEU A 135 9.67 -12.47 -17.78
CA LEU A 135 11.00 -11.96 -17.43
C LEU A 135 11.06 -11.57 -15.95
N ALA A 136 10.07 -10.83 -15.45
CA ALA A 136 9.96 -10.47 -14.04
C ALA A 136 9.85 -11.71 -13.14
N ASN A 137 9.03 -12.69 -13.51
CA ASN A 137 8.90 -13.93 -12.76
C ASN A 137 10.19 -14.78 -12.77
N SER A 138 11.01 -14.69 -13.83
CA SER A 138 12.25 -15.46 -13.98
C SER A 138 13.36 -15.11 -12.98
N ILE A 139 13.20 -14.00 -12.24
CA ILE A 139 14.12 -13.60 -11.16
C ILE A 139 13.59 -13.98 -9.77
N SER A 140 12.48 -14.74 -9.72
CA SER A 140 11.81 -15.18 -8.49
C SER A 140 11.60 -14.06 -7.46
N PRO A 141 10.90 -12.96 -7.86
CA PRO A 141 10.63 -11.85 -6.95
C PRO A 141 9.50 -12.18 -5.98
N ASP A 142 9.30 -11.32 -4.99
CA ASP A 142 8.18 -11.43 -4.05
C ASP A 142 6.97 -10.64 -4.53
N VAL A 143 7.19 -9.60 -5.35
CA VAL A 143 6.15 -8.77 -5.96
C VAL A 143 6.56 -8.45 -7.40
N ILE A 144 5.60 -8.48 -8.32
CA ILE A 144 5.79 -8.01 -9.69
C ILE A 144 5.12 -6.64 -9.86
N LYS A 145 5.79 -5.69 -10.50
CA LYS A 145 5.30 -4.33 -10.75
C LYS A 145 5.43 -3.97 -12.22
N LEU A 146 4.33 -4.05 -12.96
CA LEU A 146 4.28 -3.69 -14.38
C LEU A 146 3.45 -2.42 -14.55
N ILE A 147 4.02 -1.42 -15.19
CA ILE A 147 3.39 -0.12 -15.36
C ILE A 147 3.29 0.22 -16.85
N GLY A 148 2.07 0.30 -17.36
CA GLY A 148 1.78 0.73 -18.73
C GLY A 148 1.55 2.24 -18.83
N THR A 149 1.25 2.73 -20.04
CA THR A 149 0.75 4.10 -20.26
C THR A 149 -0.58 4.03 -21.01
N ALA A 150 -1.65 4.55 -20.40
CA ALA A 150 -2.97 4.53 -21.02
C ALA A 150 -3.11 5.65 -22.06
N LYS A 151 -3.55 5.26 -23.26
CA LYS A 151 -3.97 6.14 -24.36
C LYS A 151 -5.50 6.22 -24.46
N SER A 152 -6.21 5.24 -23.89
CA SER A 152 -7.66 5.16 -23.88
C SER A 152 -8.19 4.53 -22.59
N LEU A 153 -9.50 4.64 -22.35
CA LEU A 153 -10.16 3.96 -21.23
C LEU A 153 -10.02 2.43 -21.33
N LYS A 154 -10.02 1.88 -22.54
CA LYS A 154 -9.91 0.43 -22.81
C LYS A 154 -8.65 -0.17 -22.20
N ASP A 155 -7.54 0.57 -22.24
CA ASP A 155 -6.25 0.11 -21.73
C ASP A 155 -6.28 -0.19 -20.23
N ASN A 156 -7.20 0.43 -19.46
CA ASN A 156 -7.38 0.13 -18.04
C ASN A 156 -8.11 -1.18 -17.81
N PHE A 157 -9.09 -1.52 -18.66
CA PHE A 157 -9.77 -2.80 -18.58
C PHE A 157 -8.82 -3.93 -18.98
N GLU A 158 -8.04 -3.75 -20.05
CA GLU A 158 -7.04 -4.75 -20.43
C GLU A 158 -5.97 -4.95 -19.34
N CYS A 159 -5.56 -3.86 -18.66
CA CYS A 159 -4.69 -3.93 -17.49
C CYS A 159 -5.33 -4.75 -16.34
N SER A 160 -6.61 -4.50 -16.04
CA SER A 160 -7.34 -5.21 -14.99
C SER A 160 -7.51 -6.69 -15.32
N ASP A 161 -7.84 -7.02 -16.57
CA ASP A 161 -7.97 -8.38 -17.06
C ASP A 161 -6.62 -9.11 -17.01
N PHE A 162 -5.53 -8.43 -17.40
CA PHE A 162 -4.18 -8.95 -17.27
C PHE A 162 -3.87 -9.29 -15.79
N ALA A 163 -4.13 -8.36 -14.87
CA ALA A 163 -3.90 -8.57 -13.45
C ALA A 163 -4.72 -9.75 -12.89
N ALA A 164 -5.99 -9.84 -13.26
CA ALA A 164 -6.87 -10.92 -12.87
C ALA A 164 -6.37 -12.28 -13.39
N ARG A 165 -5.95 -12.39 -14.66
CA ARG A 165 -5.45 -13.65 -15.23
C ARG A 165 -4.21 -14.18 -14.51
N HIS A 166 -3.32 -13.29 -14.09
CA HIS A 166 -2.06 -13.66 -13.43
C HIS A 166 -2.20 -13.87 -11.92
N THR A 167 -3.30 -13.45 -11.31
CA THR A 167 -3.56 -13.64 -9.87
C THR A 167 -4.59 -14.72 -9.57
N ALA A 168 -5.52 -15.03 -10.49
CA ALA A 168 -6.60 -15.99 -10.29
C ALA A 168 -6.17 -17.47 -10.35
N ASN A 169 -5.08 -17.80 -11.06
CA ASN A 169 -4.74 -19.18 -11.42
C ASN A 169 -3.74 -19.87 -10.46
N GLY A 170 -3.70 -19.48 -9.19
CA GLY A 170 -2.80 -20.11 -8.20
C GLY A 170 -1.32 -19.76 -8.34
N GLY A 171 -0.99 -18.74 -9.15
CA GLY A 171 0.33 -18.10 -9.17
C GLY A 171 0.37 -17.00 -8.10
N HIS A 172 0.97 -17.31 -6.96
CA HIS A 172 0.79 -16.58 -5.68
C HIS A 172 1.47 -15.21 -5.56
N LEU A 173 2.15 -14.69 -6.59
CA LEU A 173 2.87 -13.42 -6.43
C LEU A 173 1.91 -12.22 -6.53
N PRO A 174 1.89 -11.34 -5.52
CA PRO A 174 1.24 -10.04 -5.64
C PRO A 174 1.70 -9.29 -6.89
N LEU A 175 0.74 -8.72 -7.60
CA LEU A 175 0.96 -7.98 -8.84
C LEU A 175 0.46 -6.55 -8.70
N ILE A 176 1.37 -5.60 -8.87
CA ILE A 176 1.10 -4.19 -9.04
C ILE A 176 0.98 -3.94 -10.54
N ALA A 177 -0.24 -3.74 -11.05
CA ALA A 177 -0.50 -3.49 -12.46
C ALA A 177 -1.34 -2.22 -12.62
N MET A 178 -0.78 -1.21 -13.29
CA MET A 178 -1.50 0.05 -13.52
C MET A 178 -0.94 0.82 -14.72
N ASN A 179 -1.68 1.84 -15.12
CA ASN A 179 -1.33 2.77 -16.17
C ASN A 179 -0.92 4.14 -15.63
N MET A 180 0.08 4.72 -16.28
CA MET A 180 0.43 6.14 -16.22
C MET A 180 -0.52 6.99 -17.09
N GLY A 181 -0.42 8.30 -16.89
CA GLY A 181 -1.19 9.31 -17.62
C GLY A 181 -2.57 9.55 -17.02
N ALA A 182 -3.21 10.66 -17.43
CA ALA A 182 -4.55 11.02 -16.96
C ALA A 182 -5.60 9.96 -17.30
N GLN A 183 -5.51 9.34 -18.48
CA GLN A 183 -6.37 8.24 -18.90
C GLN A 183 -6.15 6.97 -18.07
N GLY A 184 -5.02 6.85 -17.36
CA GLY A 184 -4.67 5.68 -16.56
C GLY A 184 -5.26 5.66 -15.15
N GLN A 185 -5.95 6.72 -14.72
CA GLN A 185 -6.45 6.85 -13.34
C GLN A 185 -7.35 5.69 -12.90
N LEU A 186 -8.18 5.15 -13.80
CA LEU A 186 -9.05 4.02 -13.49
C LEU A 186 -8.24 2.78 -13.06
N SER A 187 -7.16 2.45 -13.74
CA SER A 187 -6.32 1.29 -13.36
C SER A 187 -5.74 1.40 -11.94
N ARG A 188 -5.50 2.63 -11.44
CA ARG A 188 -5.01 2.85 -10.06
C ARG A 188 -6.10 2.58 -9.03
N ILE A 189 -7.34 2.90 -9.37
CA ILE A 189 -8.53 2.62 -8.55
C ILE A 189 -8.75 1.10 -8.47
N LEU A 190 -8.58 0.41 -9.60
CA LEU A 190 -8.78 -1.04 -9.72
C LEU A 190 -7.62 -1.89 -9.17
N ASN A 191 -6.39 -1.37 -9.17
CA ASN A 191 -5.24 -2.06 -8.60
C ASN A 191 -5.44 -2.23 -7.09
N ASN A 192 -5.35 -3.46 -6.59
CA ASN A 192 -5.67 -3.80 -5.19
C ASN A 192 -4.43 -4.03 -4.29
N TYR A 193 -3.22 -3.90 -4.84
CA TYR A 193 -1.99 -4.16 -4.09
C TYR A 193 -0.98 -3.00 -4.24
N LEU A 194 -0.57 -2.39 -3.12
CA LEU A 194 0.43 -1.32 -3.05
C LEU A 194 0.29 -0.23 -4.14
N THR A 195 -0.90 0.34 -4.31
CA THR A 195 -1.14 1.44 -5.26
C THR A 195 -0.36 2.70 -4.84
N PRO A 196 0.54 3.25 -5.68
CA PRO A 196 1.23 4.49 -5.39
C PRO A 196 0.25 5.67 -5.29
N ALA A 197 0.44 6.48 -4.26
CA ALA A 197 -0.25 7.76 -4.05
C ALA A 197 0.80 8.85 -3.80
N ALA A 198 0.83 9.87 -4.66
CA ALA A 198 1.82 10.96 -4.60
C ALA A 198 1.25 12.26 -5.20
N PRO A 199 1.84 13.44 -4.90
CA PRO A 199 1.44 14.69 -5.54
C PRO A 199 1.48 14.60 -7.07
N GLY A 200 0.37 14.94 -7.73
CA GLY A 200 0.20 14.78 -9.19
C GLY A 200 -0.42 13.44 -9.62
N GLN A 201 -0.67 12.54 -8.68
CA GLN A 201 -1.47 11.32 -8.83
C GLN A 201 -2.71 11.39 -7.92
N LEU A 202 -3.57 10.36 -7.94
CA LEU A 202 -4.68 10.26 -6.99
C LEU A 202 -4.12 10.09 -5.56
N SER A 203 -4.70 10.80 -4.60
CA SER A 203 -4.40 10.56 -3.18
C SER A 203 -5.05 9.25 -2.69
N VAL A 204 -4.62 8.75 -1.53
CA VAL A 204 -5.29 7.61 -0.86
C VAL A 204 -6.79 7.84 -0.73
N ARG A 205 -7.18 9.06 -0.30
CA ARG A 205 -8.58 9.47 -0.18
C ARG A 205 -9.32 9.40 -1.52
N ASP A 206 -8.73 9.92 -2.60
CA ASP A 206 -9.38 9.93 -3.90
C ASP A 206 -9.59 8.51 -4.44
N ILE A 207 -8.61 7.62 -4.22
CA ILE A 207 -8.72 6.20 -4.58
C ILE A 207 -9.88 5.54 -3.80
N LEU A 208 -9.97 5.76 -2.49
CA LEU A 208 -11.02 5.15 -1.66
C LEU A 208 -12.41 5.68 -2.01
N VAL A 209 -12.55 6.99 -2.24
CA VAL A 209 -13.81 7.60 -2.71
C VAL A 209 -14.21 7.03 -4.07
N ALA A 210 -13.27 6.93 -5.01
CA ALA A 210 -13.56 6.40 -6.34
C ALA A 210 -13.94 4.91 -6.29
N ARG A 211 -13.27 4.10 -5.44
CA ARG A 211 -13.64 2.70 -5.21
C ARG A 211 -15.06 2.60 -4.64
N HIS A 212 -15.44 3.49 -3.74
CA HIS A 212 -16.80 3.52 -3.21
C HIS A 212 -17.82 3.82 -4.31
N ILE A 213 -17.60 4.88 -5.10
CA ILE A 213 -18.49 5.26 -6.23
C ILE A 213 -18.61 4.11 -7.25
N ALA A 214 -17.52 3.38 -7.48
CA ALA A 214 -17.49 2.23 -8.39
C ALA A 214 -18.09 0.94 -7.80
N GLY A 215 -18.57 0.95 -6.55
CA GLY A 215 -19.13 -0.23 -5.88
C GLY A 215 -18.08 -1.26 -5.41
N LEU A 216 -16.79 -0.91 -5.45
CA LEU A 216 -15.68 -1.75 -5.03
C LEU A 216 -15.40 -1.64 -3.51
N LEU A 217 -15.91 -0.58 -2.88
CA LEU A 217 -15.82 -0.35 -1.44
C LEU A 217 -17.23 -0.13 -0.87
N PRO A 218 -17.92 -1.19 -0.40
CA PRO A 218 -19.28 -1.08 0.12
C PRO A 218 -19.32 -0.30 1.43
N THR A 219 -20.49 0.26 1.75
CA THR A 219 -20.72 0.91 3.05
C THR A 219 -20.67 -0.12 4.17
N LYS A 220 -20.23 0.30 5.35
CA LYS A 220 -20.20 -0.50 6.57
C LYS A 220 -20.65 0.31 7.77
N GLN A 221 -21.31 -0.36 8.71
CA GLN A 221 -21.81 0.22 9.95
C GLN A 221 -20.91 -0.19 11.10
N PHE A 222 -20.51 0.81 11.86
CA PHE A 222 -19.75 0.66 13.10
C PHE A 222 -20.57 1.12 14.28
N TYR A 223 -20.37 0.47 15.43
CA TYR A 223 -21.18 0.72 16.61
C TYR A 223 -20.33 0.96 17.87
N LEU A 224 -20.86 1.74 18.80
CA LEU A 224 -20.44 1.68 20.21
C LEU A 224 -21.52 0.94 21.01
N PHE A 225 -21.13 -0.18 21.61
CA PHE A 225 -21.94 -0.93 22.57
C PHE A 225 -21.56 -0.55 24.00
N GLY A 226 -22.55 -0.23 24.82
CA GLY A 226 -22.37 0.16 26.23
C GLY A 226 -23.60 0.89 26.78
N THR A 227 -23.59 1.19 28.07
CA THR A 227 -24.56 2.12 28.68
C THR A 227 -24.01 2.70 30.00
N PRO A 228 -24.16 4.01 30.27
CA PRO A 228 -24.62 5.05 29.37
C PRO A 228 -23.55 5.48 28.34
N ILE A 229 -23.93 5.77 27.09
CA ILE A 229 -22.96 6.14 26.03
C ILE A 229 -23.26 7.44 25.28
N SER A 230 -24.36 8.13 25.60
CA SER A 230 -24.79 9.37 24.92
C SER A 230 -23.75 10.51 24.90
N GLN A 231 -22.83 10.57 25.86
CA GLN A 231 -21.78 11.59 25.95
C GLN A 231 -20.43 11.15 25.34
N SER A 232 -20.36 9.95 24.77
CA SER A 232 -19.10 9.45 24.19
C SER A 232 -18.75 10.21 22.91
N LEU A 233 -17.46 10.54 22.77
CA LEU A 233 -16.92 11.19 21.57
C LEU A 233 -16.57 10.18 20.45
N SER A 234 -16.73 8.88 20.69
CA SER A 234 -16.36 7.84 19.69
C SER A 234 -17.03 8.05 18.33
N PRO A 235 -18.34 8.34 18.22
CA PRO A 235 -18.94 8.60 16.90
C PRO A 235 -18.35 9.82 16.21
N LEU A 236 -18.07 10.91 16.92
CA LEU A 236 -17.42 12.08 16.34
C LEU A 236 -16.04 11.71 15.79
N MET A 237 -15.20 11.08 16.63
CA MET A 237 -13.84 10.68 16.29
C MET A 237 -13.79 9.75 15.07
N HIS A 238 -14.59 8.68 15.05
CA HIS A 238 -14.57 7.71 13.95
C HIS A 238 -15.18 8.27 12.67
N ASN A 239 -16.31 8.99 12.74
CA ASN A 239 -16.91 9.59 11.56
C ASN A 239 -15.99 10.67 10.94
N THR A 240 -15.29 11.48 11.75
CA THR A 240 -14.28 12.42 11.26
C THR A 240 -13.12 11.70 10.57
N SER A 241 -12.68 10.56 11.11
CA SER A 241 -11.61 9.75 10.53
C SER A 241 -12.03 9.12 9.20
N PHE A 242 -13.23 8.52 9.14
CA PHE A 242 -13.80 7.98 7.90
C PHE A 242 -13.93 9.06 6.82
N GLN A 243 -14.44 10.23 7.18
CA GLN A 243 -14.56 11.36 6.26
C GLN A 243 -13.20 11.85 5.75
N SER A 244 -12.20 11.92 6.63
CA SER A 244 -10.84 12.36 6.28
C SER A 244 -10.13 11.41 5.32
N LEU A 245 -10.41 10.10 5.44
CA LEU A 245 -9.87 9.06 4.55
C LEU A 245 -10.74 8.82 3.31
N GLY A 246 -11.97 9.36 3.25
CA GLY A 246 -12.90 9.08 2.16
C GLY A 246 -13.55 7.69 2.22
N LEU A 247 -13.61 7.11 3.41
CA LEU A 247 -14.26 5.83 3.66
C LEU A 247 -15.78 6.01 3.79
N PRO A 248 -16.59 5.15 3.15
CA PRO A 248 -18.05 5.27 3.12
C PRO A 248 -18.72 4.61 4.35
N TYR A 249 -18.10 4.76 5.52
CA TYR A 249 -18.51 4.08 6.73
C TYR A 249 -19.22 5.05 7.67
N HIS A 250 -20.07 4.51 8.52
CA HIS A 250 -20.77 5.29 9.54
C HIS A 250 -20.63 4.66 10.91
N TYR A 251 -20.31 5.48 11.90
CA TYR A 251 -20.20 5.08 13.29
C TYR A 251 -21.36 5.66 14.09
N SER A 252 -22.10 4.81 14.82
CA SER A 252 -23.27 5.22 15.60
C SER A 252 -23.31 4.57 16.98
N PHE A 253 -24.18 5.07 17.86
CA PHE A 253 -24.48 4.43 19.13
C PHE A 253 -25.45 3.27 18.95
N HIS A 254 -25.24 2.20 19.69
CA HIS A 254 -26.25 1.15 19.90
C HIS A 254 -26.30 0.87 21.41
N GLU A 255 -27.07 1.71 22.10
CA GLU A 255 -27.22 1.65 23.56
C GLU A 255 -28.35 0.68 23.93
N THR A 256 -28.00 -0.33 24.72
CA THR A 256 -28.92 -1.32 25.28
C THR A 256 -28.66 -1.42 26.78
N ALA A 257 -29.59 -2.01 27.54
CA ALA A 257 -29.42 -2.24 28.99
C ALA A 257 -28.60 -3.50 29.32
N THR A 258 -28.46 -4.43 28.37
CA THR A 258 -27.66 -5.67 28.46
C THR A 258 -27.07 -6.02 27.09
N VAL A 259 -26.16 -7.00 27.01
CA VAL A 259 -25.72 -7.55 25.72
C VAL A 259 -26.76 -8.54 25.18
N ASP A 260 -27.85 -7.97 24.66
CA ASP A 260 -29.02 -8.70 24.19
C ASP A 260 -28.91 -9.18 22.74
N GLU A 261 -29.99 -9.81 22.25
CA GLU A 261 -30.09 -10.29 20.86
C GLU A 261 -29.96 -9.18 19.82
N SER A 262 -30.27 -7.92 20.17
CA SER A 262 -30.11 -6.80 19.24
C SER A 262 -28.63 -6.50 18.98
N VAL A 263 -27.77 -6.60 20.00
CA VAL A 263 -26.31 -6.46 19.85
C VAL A 263 -25.77 -7.57 18.93
N VAL A 264 -26.21 -8.81 19.17
CA VAL A 264 -25.83 -9.95 18.33
C VAL A 264 -26.34 -9.80 16.90
N ALA A 265 -27.56 -9.32 16.70
CA ALA A 265 -28.12 -9.06 15.38
C ALA A 265 -27.32 -7.99 14.62
N LYS A 266 -26.83 -6.95 15.31
CA LYS A 266 -25.92 -5.94 14.71
C LYS A 266 -24.60 -6.56 14.28
N MET A 267 -23.95 -7.35 15.15
CA MET A 267 -22.67 -8.00 14.82
C MET A 267 -22.77 -8.99 13.66
N ARG A 268 -23.94 -9.60 13.45
CA ARG A 268 -24.19 -10.56 12.36
C ARG A 268 -24.74 -9.93 11.09
N ALA A 269 -24.97 -8.62 11.06
CA ALA A 269 -25.51 -7.95 9.88
C ALA A 269 -24.48 -7.97 8.73
N PRO A 270 -24.89 -8.14 7.46
CA PRO A 270 -23.96 -8.16 6.32
C PRO A 270 -23.12 -6.87 6.16
N ASP A 271 -23.64 -5.74 6.66
CA ASP A 271 -23.01 -4.43 6.65
C ASP A 271 -22.24 -4.12 7.94
N PHE A 272 -22.15 -5.04 8.90
CA PHE A 272 -21.32 -4.86 10.09
C PHE A 272 -19.84 -4.69 9.69
N GLY A 273 -19.23 -3.60 10.15
CA GLY A 273 -17.82 -3.28 9.94
C GLY A 273 -16.95 -3.45 11.17
N GLY A 274 -17.55 -3.47 12.37
CA GLY A 274 -16.86 -3.58 13.65
C GLY A 274 -17.57 -2.77 14.74
N ALA A 275 -17.13 -2.91 15.99
CA ALA A 275 -17.67 -2.12 17.09
C ALA A 275 -16.64 -1.85 18.18
N SER A 276 -16.78 -0.70 18.84
CA SER A 276 -16.17 -0.52 20.16
C SER A 276 -17.12 -1.02 21.25
N VAL A 277 -16.57 -1.55 22.33
CA VAL A 277 -17.31 -1.99 23.51
C VAL A 277 -16.81 -1.23 24.72
N THR A 278 -17.73 -0.63 25.48
CA THR A 278 -17.42 0.10 26.72
C THR A 278 -18.19 -0.48 27.91
N ILE A 279 -18.05 0.16 29.07
CA ILE A 279 -18.73 -0.22 30.31
C ILE A 279 -20.24 -0.35 30.06
N PRO A 280 -20.91 -1.37 30.64
CA PRO A 280 -20.35 -2.47 31.44
C PRO A 280 -20.00 -3.74 30.63
N TYR A 281 -20.02 -3.69 29.29
CA TYR A 281 -20.12 -4.88 28.43
C TYR A 281 -18.82 -5.56 28.03
N LYS A 282 -17.66 -5.01 28.42
CA LYS A 282 -16.36 -5.53 27.98
C LYS A 282 -16.12 -7.00 28.33
N ILE A 283 -16.76 -7.51 29.39
CA ILE A 283 -16.66 -8.92 29.80
C ILE A 283 -17.79 -9.74 29.15
N GLU A 284 -19.03 -9.28 29.26
CA GLU A 284 -20.22 -10.01 28.78
C GLU A 284 -20.18 -10.29 27.27
N ILE A 285 -19.67 -9.34 26.49
CA ILE A 285 -19.58 -9.45 25.02
C ILE A 285 -18.72 -10.62 24.57
N MET A 286 -17.71 -11.03 25.36
CA MET A 286 -16.76 -12.08 24.99
C MET A 286 -17.46 -13.41 24.69
N SER A 287 -18.56 -13.70 25.39
CA SER A 287 -19.37 -14.91 25.17
C SER A 287 -20.09 -14.96 23.83
N LYS A 288 -20.13 -13.84 23.10
CA LYS A 288 -20.81 -13.68 21.81
C LYS A 288 -19.85 -13.65 20.61
N LEU A 289 -18.54 -13.69 20.86
CA LEU A 289 -17.49 -13.62 19.84
C LEU A 289 -16.99 -15.02 19.49
N ASP A 290 -16.70 -15.25 18.21
CA ASP A 290 -16.16 -16.53 17.74
C ASP A 290 -14.69 -16.69 18.13
N GLU A 291 -13.93 -15.60 18.09
CA GLU A 291 -12.51 -15.56 18.42
C GLU A 291 -12.18 -14.37 19.31
N VAL A 292 -11.19 -14.56 20.18
CA VAL A 292 -10.67 -13.52 21.10
C VAL A 292 -9.15 -13.62 21.08
N THR A 293 -8.47 -12.48 20.94
CA THR A 293 -7.00 -12.45 20.94
C THR A 293 -6.43 -12.88 22.30
N GLU A 294 -5.19 -13.35 22.31
CA GLU A 294 -4.53 -13.80 23.55
C GLU A 294 -4.40 -12.67 24.58
N GLU A 295 -4.20 -11.42 24.12
CA GLU A 295 -4.18 -10.24 24.97
C GLU A 295 -5.53 -10.01 25.65
N ALA A 296 -6.63 -10.09 24.88
CA ALA A 296 -7.98 -9.89 25.41
C ALA A 296 -8.41 -11.03 26.36
N LYS A 297 -7.97 -12.27 26.11
CA LYS A 297 -8.15 -13.40 27.04
C LYS A 297 -7.40 -13.19 28.35
N ALA A 298 -6.15 -12.74 28.28
CA ALA A 298 -5.31 -12.50 29.45
C ALA A 298 -5.84 -11.34 30.31
N ILE A 299 -6.34 -10.27 29.67
CA ILE A 299 -6.98 -9.14 30.35
C ILE A 299 -8.37 -9.53 30.91
N GLY A 300 -9.07 -10.45 30.23
CA GLY A 300 -10.44 -10.84 30.56
C GLY A 300 -11.49 -9.82 30.12
N ALA A 301 -11.19 -9.02 29.10
CA ALA A 301 -12.08 -7.97 28.59
C ALA A 301 -11.81 -7.63 27.12
N VAL A 302 -12.88 -7.35 26.36
CA VAL A 302 -12.84 -6.92 24.95
C VAL A 302 -13.42 -5.51 24.82
N ASN A 303 -12.71 -4.63 24.12
CA ASN A 303 -13.20 -3.28 23.77
C ASN A 303 -13.32 -3.04 22.27
N THR A 304 -12.96 -4.01 21.44
CA THR A 304 -13.01 -3.93 19.97
C THR A 304 -13.49 -5.27 19.43
N VAL A 305 -14.56 -5.22 18.65
CA VAL A 305 -15.15 -6.35 17.90
C VAL A 305 -14.91 -6.11 16.43
#